data_AF-A0AB32TKS2-F1
#
_entry.id   AF-A0AB32TKS2-F1
#
_cell.length_a   1.000
_cell.length_b   1.000
_cell.length_c   1.000
_cell.angle_alpha   90.00
_cell.angle_beta   90.00
_cell.angle_gamma   90.00
#
_symmetry.space_group_name_H-M   'P 1'
#
loop_
_entity.id
_entity.type
_entity.pdbx_description
1 polymer ?
#
loop_
_entity_poly.entity_id
_entity_poly.type
_entity_poly.pdbx_seq_one_letter_code
_entity_poly.pdbx_strand_id
1 'polypeptide(L)'
;MAFIKEESEDVKIEETFTVKQEDLQEQTDLFEEYEWSKEEKHHVKIEEKSNLQTDGILKRRDKNRYTCTQCGKCLASKSKLKIHMRIHTGEKPFTCTQCGKSFHSSSHLNIHMRIHTGEKPFTCTQCGKSFSQSSYLNLHMRIHTGEKPFTCTQCGKSFSQSSSLNHHMRIHTGEKPFTCTQCGKSFSQSSSLNHHMRIHTGEKPFTCT
;
A
#
# COMPACT_ATOMS: atom_id res chain seq x y z
N MET A 1 -51.35 80.83 -20.96
CA MET A 1 -52.17 79.79 -20.29
C MET A 1 -51.23 78.79 -19.65
N ALA A 2 -51.58 78.30 -18.46
CA ALA A 2 -50.78 77.47 -17.56
C ALA A 2 -50.15 76.22 -18.20
N PHE A 3 -48.98 75.80 -17.69
CA PHE A 3 -48.55 74.40 -17.57
C PHE A 3 -47.57 74.29 -16.40
N ILE A 4 -47.97 73.55 -15.36
CA ILE A 4 -47.16 73.17 -14.20
C ILE A 4 -46.33 71.95 -14.59
N LYS A 5 -45.07 71.85 -14.17
CA LYS A 5 -44.32 70.60 -14.09
C LYS A 5 -43.66 70.48 -12.72
N GLU A 6 -44.18 69.56 -11.92
CA GLU A 6 -43.55 68.97 -10.74
C GLU A 6 -42.47 67.98 -11.22
N GLU A 7 -41.20 68.14 -10.85
CA GLU A 7 -40.20 67.08 -11.00
C GLU A 7 -39.17 67.15 -9.85
N SER A 8 -38.98 66.00 -9.19
CA SER A 8 -37.81 65.55 -8.42
C SER A 8 -37.59 66.02 -6.96
N GLU A 9 -38.44 65.57 -6.03
CA GLU A 9 -38.00 65.30 -4.64
C GLU A 9 -37.36 63.90 -4.49
N ASP A 10 -37.44 63.04 -5.50
CA ASP A 10 -36.99 61.63 -5.42
C ASP A 10 -35.46 61.46 -5.33
N VAL A 11 -34.65 62.41 -5.84
CA VAL A 11 -33.18 62.22 -5.93
C VAL A 11 -32.48 62.26 -4.56
N LYS A 12 -33.00 62.97 -3.57
CA LYS A 12 -32.40 62.97 -2.22
C LYS A 12 -32.71 61.71 -1.42
N ILE A 13 -33.80 61.03 -1.77
CA ILE A 13 -34.21 59.81 -1.09
C ILE A 13 -33.31 58.65 -1.56
N GLU A 14 -32.91 58.62 -2.84
CA GLU A 14 -31.99 57.60 -3.33
C GLU A 14 -30.59 57.69 -2.72
N GLU A 15 -29.98 58.89 -2.62
CA GLU A 15 -28.64 59.01 -2.01
C GLU A 15 -28.63 58.67 -0.51
N THR A 16 -29.70 59.00 0.23
CA THR A 16 -29.80 58.60 1.64
C THR A 16 -30.12 57.12 1.82
N PHE A 17 -30.73 56.49 0.81
CA PHE A 17 -30.98 55.05 0.80
C PHE A 17 -29.71 54.26 0.45
N THR A 18 -28.89 54.74 -0.49
CA THR A 18 -27.62 54.09 -0.85
C THR A 18 -26.60 54.16 0.27
N VAL A 19 -26.43 55.31 0.93
CA VAL A 19 -25.49 55.43 2.07
C VAL A 19 -25.91 54.50 3.23
N LYS A 20 -27.22 54.35 3.48
CA LYS A 20 -27.72 53.39 4.48
C LYS A 20 -27.56 51.94 4.06
N GLN A 21 -27.56 51.64 2.76
CA GLN A 21 -27.30 50.29 2.25
C GLN A 21 -25.82 49.92 2.37
N GLU A 22 -24.90 50.85 2.10
CA GLU A 22 -23.46 50.63 2.26
C GLU A 22 -23.10 50.39 3.74
N ASP A 23 -23.66 51.19 4.66
CA ASP A 23 -23.48 50.98 6.11
C ASP A 23 -24.06 49.63 6.58
N LEU A 24 -25.16 49.17 5.97
CA LEU A 24 -25.72 47.83 6.26
C LEU A 24 -24.84 46.71 5.71
N GLN A 25 -24.25 46.91 4.52
CA GLN A 25 -23.39 45.92 3.86
C GLN A 25 -22.09 45.74 4.64
N GLU A 26 -21.46 46.82 5.12
CA GLU A 26 -20.28 46.72 6.00
C GLU A 26 -20.62 46.02 7.33
N GLN A 27 -21.80 46.25 7.89
CA GLN A 27 -22.26 45.53 9.09
C GLN A 27 -22.47 44.03 8.84
N THR A 28 -23.00 43.64 7.68
CA THR A 28 -23.14 42.22 7.31
C THR A 28 -21.80 41.56 7.09
N ASP A 29 -20.86 42.22 6.40
CA ASP A 29 -19.54 41.66 6.11
C ASP A 29 -18.74 41.44 7.41
N LEU A 30 -18.80 42.38 8.37
CA LEU A 30 -18.19 42.22 9.71
C LEU A 30 -18.82 41.10 10.54
N PHE A 31 -20.13 40.85 10.37
CA PHE A 31 -20.81 39.74 11.05
C PHE A 31 -20.41 38.39 10.43
N GLU A 32 -20.32 38.31 9.11
CA GLU A 32 -19.86 37.11 8.38
C GLU A 32 -18.40 36.76 8.73
N GLU A 33 -17.49 37.75 8.78
CA GLU A 33 -16.11 37.52 9.22
C GLU A 33 -16.05 37.01 10.67
N TYR A 34 -16.89 37.54 11.55
CA TYR A 34 -16.98 37.07 12.94
C TYR A 34 -17.51 35.64 13.04
N GLU A 35 -18.53 35.27 12.26
CA GLU A 35 -19.04 33.90 12.18
C GLU A 35 -18.00 32.93 11.59
N TRP A 36 -17.30 33.30 10.51
CA TRP A 36 -16.22 32.50 9.93
C TRP A 36 -15.10 32.24 10.95
N SER A 37 -14.71 33.27 11.71
CA SER A 37 -13.72 33.13 12.77
C SER A 37 -14.18 32.22 13.93
N LYS A 38 -15.49 32.17 14.22
CA LYS A 38 -16.08 31.27 15.21
C LYS A 38 -16.11 29.83 14.69
N GLU A 39 -16.45 29.64 13.41
CA GLU A 39 -16.45 28.33 12.76
C GLU A 39 -15.05 27.74 12.66
N GLU A 40 -14.03 28.53 12.28
CA GLU A 40 -12.63 28.10 12.30
C GLU A 40 -12.20 27.67 13.70
N LYS A 41 -12.49 28.49 14.73
CA LYS A 41 -12.19 28.12 16.14
C LYS A 41 -12.93 26.86 16.57
N HIS A 42 -14.13 26.61 16.06
CA HIS A 42 -14.89 25.39 16.33
C HIS A 42 -14.29 24.18 15.60
N HIS A 43 -13.89 24.33 14.33
CA HIS A 43 -13.23 23.29 13.54
C HIS A 43 -11.88 22.89 14.13
N VAL A 44 -11.04 23.87 14.49
CA VAL A 44 -9.76 23.63 15.19
C VAL A 44 -9.98 22.87 16.50
N LYS A 45 -11.01 23.22 17.29
CA LYS A 45 -11.37 22.47 18.51
C LYS A 45 -11.86 21.04 18.23
N ILE A 46 -12.56 20.80 17.13
CA ILE A 46 -13.00 19.47 16.72
C ILE A 46 -11.78 18.63 16.29
N GLU A 47 -10.87 19.20 15.51
CA GLU A 47 -9.63 18.55 15.08
C GLU A 47 -8.71 18.25 16.28
N GLU A 48 -8.55 19.17 17.23
CA GLU A 48 -7.79 18.91 18.45
C GLU A 48 -8.41 17.77 19.26
N LYS A 49 -9.74 17.72 19.40
CA LYS A 49 -10.44 16.63 20.10
C LYS A 49 -10.31 15.30 19.37
N SER A 50 -10.40 15.28 18.04
CA SER A 50 -10.23 14.07 17.23
C SER A 50 -8.78 13.58 17.30
N ASN A 51 -7.81 14.49 17.27
CA ASN A 51 -6.39 14.21 17.48
C ASN A 51 -6.13 13.66 18.89
N LEU A 52 -6.71 14.25 19.95
CA LEU A 52 -6.61 13.72 21.33
C LEU A 52 -7.24 12.32 21.48
N GLN A 53 -8.36 12.06 20.80
CA GLN A 53 -8.99 10.73 20.77
C GLN A 53 -8.14 9.71 20.00
N THR A 54 -7.57 10.09 18.85
CA THR A 54 -6.70 9.20 18.08
C THR A 54 -5.38 8.95 18.79
N ASP A 55 -4.80 9.95 19.46
CA ASP A 55 -3.62 9.82 20.31
C ASP A 55 -3.91 8.89 21.50
N GLY A 56 -5.09 8.97 22.12
CA GLY A 56 -5.51 8.06 23.18
C GLY A 56 -5.73 6.60 22.72
N ILE A 57 -6.09 6.40 21.46
CA ILE A 57 -6.23 5.06 20.84
C ILE A 57 -4.86 4.53 20.38
N LEU A 58 -3.97 5.40 19.89
CA LEU A 58 -2.60 5.07 19.51
C LEU A 58 -1.74 4.73 20.74
N LYS A 59 -1.87 5.48 21.84
CA LYS A 59 -1.09 5.28 23.08
C LYS A 59 -1.36 3.96 23.80
N ARG A 60 -2.47 3.27 23.53
CA ARG A 60 -2.73 1.92 24.07
C ARG A 60 -2.05 0.80 23.27
N ARG A 61 -1.59 1.05 22.04
CA ARG A 61 -1.01 0.02 21.17
C ARG A 61 0.49 -0.19 21.33
N ASP A 62 1.20 0.70 22.02
CA ASP A 62 2.66 0.58 22.17
C ASP A 62 3.12 -0.11 23.46
N LYS A 63 2.30 -0.19 24.52
CA LYS A 63 2.72 -0.82 25.78
C LYS A 63 2.84 -2.36 25.75
N ASN A 64 2.38 -3.03 24.70
CA ASN A 64 2.43 -4.50 24.61
C ASN A 64 3.16 -5.01 23.36
N ARG A 65 4.12 -4.23 22.85
CA ARG A 65 4.97 -4.62 21.72
C ARG A 65 6.29 -5.17 22.24
N TYR A 66 6.70 -6.30 21.67
CA TYR A 66 7.92 -7.02 22.00
C TYR A 66 8.94 -6.81 20.89
N THR A 67 10.00 -6.07 21.20
CA THR A 67 11.01 -5.68 20.21
C THR A 67 12.11 -6.73 20.11
N CYS A 68 12.47 -7.12 18.89
CA CYS A 68 13.65 -7.91 18.62
C CYS A 68 14.91 -7.06 18.80
N THR A 69 15.83 -7.50 19.65
CA THR A 69 17.09 -6.79 19.91
C THR A 69 18.09 -6.86 18.74
N GLN A 70 17.91 -7.78 17.79
CA GLN A 70 18.84 -7.94 16.65
C GLN A 70 18.42 -7.18 15.40
N CYS A 71 17.11 -7.03 15.14
CA CYS A 71 16.62 -6.33 13.94
C CYS A 71 15.65 -5.19 14.24
N GLY A 72 15.37 -4.88 15.51
CA GLY A 72 14.44 -3.83 15.92
C GLY A 72 12.97 -4.12 15.63
N LYS A 73 12.63 -5.28 15.06
CA LYS A 73 11.24 -5.61 14.70
C LYS A 73 10.36 -5.70 15.94
N CYS A 74 9.23 -4.97 15.94
CA CYS A 74 8.22 -5.03 17.00
C CYS A 74 7.17 -6.10 16.69
N LEU A 75 6.92 -7.01 17.65
CA LEU A 75 5.95 -8.09 17.55
C LEU A 75 4.84 -7.93 18.60
N ALA A 76 3.63 -8.38 18.29
CA ALA A 76 2.45 -8.19 19.15
C ALA A 76 2.44 -9.04 20.43
N SER A 77 3.31 -10.05 20.56
CA SER A 77 3.37 -10.89 21.76
C SER A 77 4.73 -11.53 21.97
N LYS A 78 5.04 -11.90 23.22
CA LYS A 78 6.28 -12.61 23.60
C LYS A 78 6.46 -13.91 22.83
N SER A 79 5.38 -14.67 22.62
CA SER A 79 5.41 -15.94 21.86
C SER A 79 5.76 -15.70 20.39
N LYS A 80 5.23 -14.63 19.77
CA LYS A 80 5.60 -14.26 18.40
C LYS A 80 7.05 -13.78 18.32
N LEU A 81 7.52 -13.01 19.31
CA LEU A 81 8.93 -12.64 19.42
C LEU A 81 9.83 -13.88 19.54
N LYS A 82 9.51 -14.85 20.41
CA LYS A 82 10.27 -16.10 20.58
C LYS A 82 10.38 -16.88 19.27
N ILE A 83 9.28 -17.04 18.53
CA ILE A 83 9.31 -17.69 17.21
C ILE A 83 10.13 -16.87 16.21
N HIS A 84 10.02 -15.54 16.23
CA HIS A 84 10.80 -14.66 15.37
C HIS A 84 12.31 -14.76 15.65
N MET A 85 12.74 -14.89 16.91
CA MET A 85 14.16 -15.05 17.27
C MET A 85 14.80 -16.28 16.61
N ARG A 86 14.02 -17.30 16.24
CA ARG A 86 14.52 -18.47 15.50
C ARG A 86 15.09 -18.13 14.12
N ILE A 87 14.68 -17.01 13.53
CA ILE A 87 15.25 -16.52 12.26
C ILE A 87 16.70 -16.10 12.48
N HIS A 88 17.03 -15.54 13.65
CA HIS A 88 18.37 -15.12 14.00
C HIS A 88 19.26 -16.27 14.45
N THR A 89 18.71 -17.23 15.20
CA THR A 89 19.47 -18.39 15.68
C THR A 89 19.62 -19.49 14.64
N GLY A 90 18.82 -19.47 13.57
CA GLY A 90 18.73 -20.55 12.59
C GLY A 90 17.98 -21.79 13.07
N GLU A 91 17.43 -21.78 14.29
CA GLU A 91 16.71 -22.90 14.88
C GLU A 91 15.46 -23.26 14.06
N LYS A 92 15.37 -24.53 13.64
CA LYS A 92 14.24 -25.04 12.84
C LYS A 92 13.71 -26.35 13.44
N PRO A 93 12.93 -26.30 14.54
CA PRO A 93 12.54 -27.51 15.28
C PRO A 93 11.57 -28.43 14.55
N PHE A 94 10.95 -27.96 13.47
CA PHE A 94 9.86 -28.67 12.81
C PHE A 94 10.35 -29.25 11.49
N THR A 95 10.66 -30.55 11.49
CA THR A 95 11.23 -31.25 10.34
C THR A 95 10.17 -32.02 9.57
N CYS A 96 10.16 -31.87 8.25
CA CYS A 96 9.36 -32.70 7.37
C CYS A 96 9.92 -34.12 7.34
N THR A 97 9.09 -35.10 7.70
CA THR A 97 9.48 -36.52 7.71
C THR A 97 9.67 -37.11 6.30
N GLN A 98 9.12 -36.48 5.26
CA GLN A 98 9.21 -36.98 3.88
C GLN A 98 10.43 -36.45 3.11
N CYS A 99 10.88 -35.21 3.37
CA CYS A 99 12.01 -34.62 2.64
C CYS A 99 13.12 -34.04 3.52
N GLY A 100 13.02 -34.16 4.85
CA GLY A 100 14.01 -33.64 5.80
C GLY A 100 14.06 -32.11 5.93
N LYS A 101 13.28 -31.35 5.14
CA LYS A 101 13.25 -29.88 5.23
C LYS A 101 12.71 -29.42 6.58
N SER A 102 13.43 -28.51 7.21
CA SER A 102 13.12 -28.02 8.56
C SER A 102 12.61 -26.58 8.57
N PHE A 103 11.67 -26.27 9.47
CA PHE A 103 10.97 -24.99 9.57
C PHE A 103 11.02 -24.41 10.99
N HIS A 104 10.96 -23.08 11.10
CA HIS A 104 10.97 -22.31 12.36
C HIS A 104 9.65 -22.39 13.15
N SER A 105 8.56 -22.87 12.54
CA SER A 105 7.24 -22.99 13.17
C SER A 105 6.42 -24.13 12.58
N SER A 106 5.59 -24.79 13.40
CA SER A 106 4.70 -25.88 12.97
C SER A 106 3.74 -25.47 11.86
N SER A 107 3.18 -24.26 11.89
CA SER A 107 2.26 -23.79 10.83
C SER A 107 2.91 -23.77 9.45
N HIS A 108 4.18 -23.38 9.35
CA HIS A 108 4.93 -23.43 8.08
C HIS A 108 5.21 -24.86 7.64
N LEU A 109 5.52 -25.78 8.57
CA LEU A 109 5.64 -27.20 8.26
C LEU A 109 4.31 -27.76 7.71
N ASN A 110 3.19 -27.48 8.37
CA ASN A 110 1.86 -27.95 7.93
C ASN A 110 1.51 -27.46 6.52
N ILE A 111 1.78 -26.20 6.22
CA ILE A 111 1.61 -25.64 4.86
C ILE A 111 2.54 -26.35 3.87
N HIS A 112 3.79 -26.60 4.25
CA HIS A 112 4.75 -27.32 3.42
C HIS A 112 4.31 -28.76 3.12
N MET A 113 3.71 -29.47 4.09
CA MET A 113 3.23 -30.85 3.89
C MET A 113 2.21 -30.96 2.74
N ARG A 114 1.52 -29.87 2.38
CA ARG A 114 0.61 -29.83 1.22
C ARG A 114 1.31 -30.08 -0.12
N ILE A 115 2.62 -29.86 -0.21
CA ILE A 115 3.41 -30.19 -1.39
C ILE A 115 3.49 -31.72 -1.57
N HIS A 116 3.55 -32.45 -0.46
CA HIS A 116 3.61 -33.91 -0.46
C HIS A 116 2.26 -34.56 -0.66
N THR A 117 1.20 -34.02 -0.04
CA THR A 117 -0.15 -34.57 -0.15
C THR A 117 -0.87 -34.15 -1.45
N GLY A 118 -0.40 -33.09 -2.10
CA GLY A 118 -1.09 -32.48 -3.24
C GLY A 118 -2.33 -31.66 -2.84
N GLU A 119 -2.59 -31.47 -1.55
CA GLU A 119 -3.76 -30.77 -1.05
C GLU A 119 -3.77 -29.30 -1.51
N LYS A 120 -4.89 -28.89 -2.13
CA LYS A 120 -5.10 -27.53 -2.65
C LYS A 120 -6.48 -27.00 -2.21
N PRO A 121 -6.64 -26.56 -0.95
CA PRO A 121 -7.97 -26.24 -0.40
C PRO A 121 -8.66 -25.02 -1.01
N PHE A 122 -7.91 -24.17 -1.72
CA PHE A 122 -8.39 -22.86 -2.17
C PHE A 122 -8.63 -22.88 -3.67
N THR A 123 -9.89 -22.98 -4.09
CA THR A 123 -10.27 -23.10 -5.51
C THR A 123 -10.79 -21.78 -6.06
N CYS A 124 -10.31 -21.40 -7.24
CA CYS A 124 -10.82 -20.27 -8.00
C CYS A 124 -12.21 -20.62 -8.56
N THR A 125 -13.23 -19.85 -8.18
CA THR A 125 -14.60 -20.04 -8.65
C THR A 125 -14.80 -19.70 -10.12
N GLN A 126 -13.90 -18.92 -10.73
CA GLN A 126 -14.01 -18.53 -12.14
C GLN A 126 -13.36 -19.51 -13.12
N CYS A 127 -12.30 -20.23 -12.73
CA CYS A 127 -11.60 -21.16 -13.64
C CYS A 127 -11.33 -22.55 -13.06
N GLY A 128 -11.78 -22.84 -11.84
CA GLY A 128 -11.60 -24.14 -11.19
C GLY A 128 -10.16 -24.46 -10.74
N LYS A 129 -9.18 -23.57 -10.97
CA LYS A 129 -7.80 -23.79 -10.53
C LYS A 129 -7.69 -23.74 -9.00
N SER A 130 -7.06 -24.74 -8.41
CA SER A 130 -6.86 -24.84 -6.96
C SER A 130 -5.44 -24.53 -6.51
N PHE A 131 -5.31 -23.93 -5.32
CA PHE A 131 -4.08 -23.45 -4.71
C PHE A 131 -3.92 -24.00 -3.29
N SER A 132 -2.68 -24.19 -2.85
CA SER A 132 -2.34 -24.70 -1.51
C SER A 132 -2.44 -23.64 -0.40
N GLN A 133 -2.54 -22.35 -0.76
CA GLN A 133 -2.65 -21.22 0.17
C GLN A 133 -3.62 -20.18 -0.38
N SER A 134 -4.36 -19.51 0.51
CA SER A 134 -5.33 -18.46 0.17
C SER A 134 -4.66 -17.24 -0.47
N SER A 135 -3.45 -16.88 -0.03
CA SER A 135 -2.68 -15.78 -0.61
C SER A 135 -2.37 -15.98 -2.10
N TYR A 136 -2.10 -17.23 -2.51
CA TYR A 136 -1.88 -17.59 -3.91
C TYR A 136 -3.18 -17.54 -4.72
N LEU A 137 -4.30 -17.96 -4.14
CA LEU A 137 -5.62 -17.78 -4.77
C LEU A 137 -5.91 -16.28 -4.96
N ASN A 138 -5.76 -15.46 -3.92
CA ASN A 138 -6.00 -14.01 -4.01
C ASN A 138 -5.13 -13.34 -5.08
N LEU A 139 -3.85 -13.71 -5.15
CA LEU A 139 -2.96 -13.24 -6.20
C LEU A 139 -3.42 -13.70 -7.59
N HIS A 140 -3.83 -14.96 -7.71
CA HIS A 140 -4.35 -15.52 -8.96
C HIS A 140 -5.62 -14.79 -9.44
N MET A 141 -6.52 -14.40 -8.52
CA MET A 141 -7.75 -13.67 -8.87
C MET A 141 -7.46 -12.35 -9.61
N ARG A 142 -6.28 -11.74 -9.44
CA ARG A 142 -5.87 -10.54 -10.20
C ARG A 142 -5.77 -10.78 -11.71
N ILE A 143 -5.60 -12.01 -12.15
CA ILE A 143 -5.64 -12.37 -13.58
C ILE A 143 -7.07 -12.18 -14.13
N HIS A 144 -8.08 -12.49 -13.32
CA HIS A 144 -9.48 -12.35 -13.71
C HIS A 144 -9.97 -10.92 -13.61
N THR A 145 -9.59 -10.20 -12.55
CA THR A 145 -10.02 -8.80 -12.35
C THR A 145 -9.23 -7.79 -13.18
N GLY A 146 -8.05 -8.18 -13.68
CA GLY A 146 -7.12 -7.27 -14.35
C GLY A 146 -6.39 -6.31 -13.40
N GLU A 147 -6.54 -6.47 -12.08
CA GLU A 147 -5.95 -5.58 -11.07
C GLU A 147 -4.41 -5.57 -11.15
N LYS A 148 -3.85 -4.37 -11.33
CA LYS A 148 -2.40 -4.14 -11.43
C LYS A 148 -1.98 -2.97 -10.51
N PRO A 149 -1.87 -3.19 -9.19
CA PRO A 149 -1.67 -2.12 -8.22
C PRO A 149 -0.30 -1.42 -8.30
N PHE A 150 0.67 -2.03 -8.97
CA PHE A 150 2.06 -1.59 -8.95
C PHE A 150 2.43 -0.95 -10.27
N THR A 151 2.50 0.38 -10.32
CA THR A 151 2.78 1.14 -11.54
C THR A 151 4.22 1.65 -11.57
N CYS A 152 4.89 1.49 -12.70
CA CYS A 152 6.19 2.09 -12.95
C CYS A 152 6.05 3.60 -13.12
N THR A 153 6.76 4.37 -12.30
CA THR A 153 6.74 5.85 -12.35
C THR A 153 7.47 6.41 -13.58
N GLN A 154 8.35 5.64 -14.23
CA GLN A 154 9.10 6.11 -15.40
C GLN A 154 8.38 5.87 -16.74
N CYS A 155 7.59 4.82 -16.88
CA CYS A 155 6.91 4.49 -18.14
C CYS A 155 5.40 4.23 -18.03
N GLY A 156 4.82 4.35 -16.83
CA GLY A 156 3.38 4.15 -16.60
C GLY A 156 2.92 2.68 -16.67
N LYS A 157 3.80 1.72 -16.94
CA LYS A 157 3.43 0.30 -17.04
C LYS A 157 3.06 -0.28 -15.67
N SER A 158 1.89 -0.93 -15.58
CA SER A 158 1.39 -1.53 -14.34
C SER A 158 1.54 -3.05 -14.26
N PHE A 159 1.74 -3.56 -13.05
CA PHE A 159 1.99 -4.96 -12.72
C PHE A 159 1.08 -5.44 -11.58
N SER A 160 0.74 -6.74 -11.60
CA SER A 160 -0.08 -7.38 -10.55
C SER A 160 0.72 -7.73 -9.28
N GLN A 161 2.05 -7.68 -9.34
CA GLN A 161 2.97 -8.00 -8.24
C GLN A 161 4.10 -6.98 -8.13
N SER A 162 4.50 -6.66 -6.91
CA SER A 162 5.60 -5.72 -6.62
C SER A 162 6.95 -6.27 -7.08
N SER A 163 7.18 -7.57 -7.01
CA SER A 163 8.38 -8.23 -7.52
C SER A 163 8.53 -8.06 -9.03
N SER A 164 7.44 -8.17 -9.78
CA SER A 164 7.43 -7.92 -11.23
C SER A 164 7.75 -6.46 -11.55
N LEU A 165 7.23 -5.50 -10.78
CA LEU A 165 7.61 -4.09 -10.92
C LEU A 165 9.11 -3.91 -10.61
N ASN A 166 9.64 -4.47 -9.53
CA ASN A 166 11.05 -4.37 -9.17
C ASN A 166 11.96 -4.90 -10.29
N HIS A 167 11.67 -6.09 -10.82
CA HIS A 167 12.41 -6.65 -11.96
C HIS A 167 12.29 -5.76 -13.21
N HIS A 168 11.11 -5.20 -13.45
CA HIS A 168 10.90 -4.26 -14.54
C HIS A 168 11.74 -2.99 -14.37
N MET A 169 11.86 -2.43 -13.16
CA MET A 169 12.68 -1.23 -12.93
C MET A 169 14.15 -1.39 -13.35
N ARG A 170 14.67 -2.62 -13.38
CA ARG A 170 16.04 -2.91 -13.86
C ARG A 170 16.24 -2.59 -15.34
N ILE A 171 15.18 -2.52 -16.14
CA ILE A 171 15.32 -2.08 -17.54
C ILE A 171 15.67 -0.60 -17.63
N HIS A 172 15.21 0.19 -16.66
CA HIS A 172 15.46 1.63 -16.61
C HIS A 172 16.82 1.95 -16.01
N THR A 173 17.22 1.23 -14.97
CA THR A 173 18.52 1.42 -14.33
C THR A 173 19.68 0.76 -15.08
N GLY A 174 19.37 -0.20 -15.97
CA GLY A 174 20.38 -1.03 -16.62
C GLY A 174 21.04 -2.06 -15.68
N GLU A 175 20.55 -2.20 -14.45
CA GLU A 175 21.14 -3.09 -13.44
C GLU A 175 21.06 -4.56 -13.88
N LYS A 176 22.19 -5.25 -13.81
CA LYS A 176 22.33 -6.68 -14.15
C LYS A 176 23.05 -7.45 -13.03
N PRO A 177 22.36 -7.77 -11.92
CA PRO A 177 23.01 -8.30 -10.71
C PRO A 177 23.59 -9.71 -10.85
N PHE A 178 23.22 -10.44 -11.91
CA PHE A 178 23.52 -11.86 -12.03
C PHE A 178 24.60 -12.07 -13.10
N THR A 179 25.84 -12.28 -12.66
CA THR A 179 27.00 -12.45 -13.56
C THR A 179 27.36 -13.92 -13.74
N CYS A 180 27.55 -14.34 -14.99
CA CYS A 180 28.11 -15.64 -15.32
C CYS A 180 29.57 -15.71 -14.90
N THR A 181 29.91 -16.67 -14.05
CA THR A 181 31.28 -16.86 -13.55
C THR A 181 32.22 -17.42 -14.62
N GLN A 182 31.70 -18.02 -15.69
CA GLN A 182 32.51 -18.60 -16.76
C GLN A 182 32.85 -17.61 -17.89
N CYS A 183 31.97 -16.66 -18.21
CA CYS A 183 32.20 -15.72 -19.32
C CYS A 183 31.97 -14.24 -18.98
N GLY A 184 31.64 -13.89 -17.73
CA GLY A 184 31.43 -12.51 -17.29
C GLY A 184 30.14 -11.85 -17.80
N LYS A 185 29.33 -12.53 -18.62
CA LYS A 185 28.05 -11.97 -19.09
C LYS A 185 27.09 -11.77 -17.92
N SER A 186 26.51 -10.58 -17.83
CA SER A 186 25.60 -10.18 -16.76
C SER A 186 24.14 -10.15 -17.22
N PHE A 187 23.22 -10.53 -16.34
CA PHE A 187 21.79 -10.65 -16.59
C PHE A 187 20.98 -9.89 -15.53
N SER A 188 19.81 -9.38 -15.91
CA SER A 188 18.89 -8.68 -15.00
C SER A 188 18.04 -9.64 -14.15
N GLN A 189 17.98 -10.93 -14.51
CA GLN A 189 17.24 -11.97 -13.80
C GLN A 189 18.06 -13.25 -13.66
N SER A 190 17.90 -13.94 -12.52
CA SER A 190 18.60 -15.20 -12.23
C SER A 190 18.18 -16.34 -13.15
N SER A 191 16.91 -16.38 -13.57
CA SER A 191 16.41 -17.36 -14.54
C SER A 191 17.12 -17.25 -15.90
N SER A 192 17.39 -16.02 -16.36
CA SER A 192 18.17 -15.77 -17.58
C SER A 192 19.61 -16.24 -17.44
N LEU A 193 20.25 -16.01 -16.30
CA LEU A 193 21.58 -16.57 -16.00
C LEU A 193 21.54 -18.09 -16.00
N ASN A 194 20.59 -18.73 -15.30
CA ASN A 194 20.48 -20.19 -15.24
C ASN A 194 20.27 -20.82 -16.63
N HIS A 195 19.47 -20.18 -17.49
CA HIS A 195 19.31 -20.62 -18.87
C HIS A 195 20.62 -20.46 -19.65
N HIS A 196 21.30 -19.32 -19.50
CA HIS A 196 22.60 -19.09 -20.12
C HIS A 196 23.66 -20.11 -19.68
N MET A 197 23.68 -20.52 -18.41
CA MET A 197 24.64 -21.51 -17.90
C MET A 197 24.52 -22.87 -18.61
N ARG A 198 23.38 -23.20 -19.21
CA ARG A 198 23.22 -24.44 -20.02
C ARG A 198 24.10 -24.47 -21.26
N ILE A 199 24.47 -23.30 -21.77
CA ILE A 199 25.42 -23.19 -22.89
C ILE A 199 26.80 -23.67 -22.46
N HIS A 200 27.16 -23.45 -21.20
CA HIS A 200 28.44 -23.85 -20.63
C HIS A 200 28.47 -25.31 -20.21
N THR A 201 27.38 -25.82 -19.61
CA THR A 201 27.31 -27.21 -19.16
C THR A 201 26.99 -28.20 -20.28
N GLY A 202 26.45 -27.71 -21.41
CA GLY A 202 25.96 -28.56 -22.50
C GLY A 202 24.69 -29.34 -22.12
N GLU A 203 24.08 -29.06 -20.97
CA GLU A 203 22.87 -29.72 -20.52
C GLU A 203 21.71 -29.44 -21.49
N LYS A 204 21.12 -30.50 -22.02
CA LYS A 204 19.88 -30.47 -22.83
C LYS A 204 18.78 -31.20 -22.05
N PRO A 205 18.02 -30.50 -21.18
CA PRO A 205 17.03 -31.14 -20.30
C PRO A 205 15.83 -31.72 -21.04
N PHE A 206 15.65 -31.35 -22.31
CA PHE A 206 14.54 -31.80 -23.14
C PHE A 206 15.07 -32.74 -24.20
N THR A 207 14.67 -34.01 -24.11
CA THR A 207 14.79 -34.97 -25.20
C THR A 207 13.55 -34.85 -26.09
N CYS A 208 13.71 -34.99 -27.41
CA CYS A 208 12.55 -35.23 -28.27
C CYS A 208 12.03 -36.64 -27.94
N THR A 209 10.73 -36.73 -27.60
CA THR A 209 10.01 -38.01 -27.59
C THR A 209 9.58 -38.39 -29.00
#